data_AF-A0A1G6GMQ0-F1
#
_entry.id   AF-A0A1G6GMQ0-F1
#
_cell.length_a   1.000
_cell.length_b   1.000
_cell.length_c   1.000
_cell.angle_alpha   90.00
_cell.angle_beta   90.00
_cell.angle_gamma   90.00
#
_symmetry.space_group_name_H-M   'P 1'
#
loop_
_entity.id
_entity.type
_entity.pdbx_description
1 polymer ?
#
loop_
_entity_poly.entity_id
_entity_poly.type
_entity_poly.pdbx_seq_one_letter_code
_entity_poly.pdbx_strand_id
1 'polypeptide(L)'
;MFLKIRTMRFYYIIAVLLLTALSLSGQSKKKIRAAEIQVKITWKIDYVGGQEVKRKEKEETFTTSGEIAEYIEYENDGSTKSHIKYTYSAEDNLLKEVTLDKNGSVEQTIEYTYKGKLKTEKRTLNPKGIPISKKLYEYKFFK
;
A
#
# COMPACT_ATOMS: atom_id res chain seq x y z
N MET A 1 -50.16 21.06 -18.96
CA MET A 1 -49.06 21.43 -18.05
C MET A 1 -48.81 20.28 -17.05
N PHE A 2 -48.24 19.15 -17.46
CA PHE A 2 -48.00 17.98 -16.58
C PHE A 2 -46.80 17.12 -17.00
N LEU A 3 -45.71 17.74 -17.48
CA LEU A 3 -44.56 16.98 -18.02
C LEU A 3 -43.19 17.46 -17.53
N LYS A 4 -43.05 17.81 -16.23
CA LYS A 4 -41.73 18.24 -15.69
C LYS A 4 -41.32 17.60 -14.36
N ILE A 5 -42.20 16.84 -13.69
CA ILE A 5 -41.95 16.35 -12.32
C ILE A 5 -41.28 14.96 -12.30
N ARG A 6 -41.47 14.15 -13.36
CA ARG A 6 -40.99 12.75 -13.41
C ARG A 6 -39.49 12.62 -13.73
N THR A 7 -38.91 13.57 -14.46
CA THR A 7 -37.48 13.58 -14.82
C THR A 7 -36.59 14.06 -13.67
N MET A 8 -37.02 15.04 -12.85
CA MET A 8 -36.24 15.51 -11.69
C MET A 8 -35.99 14.43 -10.63
N ARG A 9 -36.94 13.52 -10.39
CA ARG A 9 -36.78 12.41 -9.46
C ARG A 9 -35.75 11.37 -9.94
N PHE A 10 -35.57 11.25 -11.26
CA PHE A 10 -34.61 10.34 -11.87
C PHE A 10 -33.18 10.88 -11.78
N TYR A 11 -32.99 12.20 -11.96
CA TYR A 11 -31.70 12.86 -11.77
C TYR A 11 -31.23 12.85 -10.30
N TYR A 12 -32.15 12.93 -9.33
CA TYR A 12 -31.80 12.81 -7.91
C TYR A 12 -31.31 11.40 -7.52
N ILE A 13 -31.88 10.34 -8.09
CA ILE A 13 -31.44 8.96 -7.83
C ILE A 13 -30.06 8.70 -8.48
N ILE A 14 -29.81 9.26 -9.66
CA ILE A 14 -28.49 9.19 -10.33
C ILE A 14 -27.44 10.01 -9.57
N ALA A 15 -27.80 11.17 -8.99
CA ALA A 15 -26.88 12.00 -8.20
C ALA A 15 -26.48 11.35 -6.86
N VAL A 16 -27.35 10.55 -6.23
CA VAL A 16 -27.04 9.83 -4.98
C VAL A 16 -26.17 8.58 -5.25
N LEU A 17 -26.31 7.94 -6.40
CA LEU A 17 -25.50 6.77 -6.80
C LEU A 17 -24.07 7.12 -7.24
N LEU A 18 -23.79 8.37 -7.61
CA LEU A 18 -22.46 8.84 -8.00
C LEU A 18 -21.58 9.28 -6.81
N LEU A 19 -22.15 9.51 -5.61
CA LEU A 19 -21.37 9.90 -4.42
C LEU A 19 -20.68 8.72 -3.69
N THR A 20 -21.09 7.47 -3.93
CA THR A 20 -20.56 6.32 -3.19
C THR A 20 -19.32 5.67 -3.83
N ALA A 21 -18.91 6.10 -5.02
CA ALA A 21 -17.78 5.50 -5.75
C ALA A 21 -16.39 5.98 -5.26
N LEU A 22 -16.31 7.08 -4.50
CA LEU A 22 -15.03 7.68 -4.09
C LEU A 22 -14.37 7.01 -2.88
N SER A 23 -14.97 5.96 -2.29
CA SER A 23 -14.44 5.33 -1.08
C SER A 23 -13.55 4.11 -1.33
N LEU A 24 -13.34 3.68 -2.59
CA LEU A 24 -12.73 2.38 -2.91
C LEU A 24 -11.30 2.20 -2.37
N SER A 25 -10.46 3.23 -2.38
CA SER A 25 -9.07 3.14 -1.93
C SER A 25 -8.90 3.00 -0.41
N GLY A 26 -9.93 3.35 0.37
CA GLY A 26 -9.93 3.22 1.83
C GLY A 26 -10.55 1.92 2.35
N GLN A 27 -11.23 1.14 1.48
CA GLN A 27 -11.98 -0.04 1.92
C GLN A 27 -11.06 -1.17 2.42
N SER A 28 -9.89 -1.37 1.82
CA SER A 28 -8.95 -2.42 2.23
C SER A 28 -8.39 -2.16 3.63
N LYS A 29 -7.85 -0.97 3.89
CA LYS A 29 -7.34 -0.57 5.22
C LYS A 29 -8.42 -0.60 6.29
N LYS A 30 -9.64 -0.18 5.94
CA LYS A 30 -10.80 -0.25 6.85
C LYS A 30 -11.11 -1.70 7.24
N LYS A 31 -11.06 -2.65 6.29
CA LYS A 31 -11.26 -4.08 6.57
C LYS A 31 -10.17 -4.64 7.46
N ILE A 32 -8.90 -4.33 7.19
CA ILE A 32 -7.76 -4.76 8.03
C ILE A 32 -7.95 -4.30 9.48
N ARG A 33 -8.25 -3.01 9.68
CA ARG A 33 -8.48 -2.46 11.02
C ARG A 33 -9.70 -3.05 11.71
N ALA A 34 -10.83 -3.14 11.02
CA ALA A 34 -12.08 -3.63 11.60
C ALA A 34 -12.01 -5.11 12.00
N ALA A 35 -11.19 -5.89 11.31
CA ALA A 35 -10.95 -7.30 11.61
C ALA A 35 -9.66 -7.51 12.45
N GLU A 36 -8.99 -6.44 12.89
CA GLU A 36 -7.75 -6.48 13.68
C GLU A 36 -6.67 -7.40 13.07
N ILE A 37 -6.57 -7.42 11.74
CA ILE A 37 -5.67 -8.31 11.02
C ILE A 37 -4.23 -7.83 11.22
N GLN A 38 -3.42 -8.63 11.93
CA GLN A 38 -1.99 -8.37 12.09
C GLN A 38 -1.17 -8.89 10.92
N VAL A 39 -1.47 -10.08 10.40
CA VAL A 39 -0.72 -10.74 9.32
C VAL A 39 -1.68 -11.38 8.34
N LYS A 40 -1.41 -11.23 7.05
CA LYS A 40 -2.09 -11.93 5.97
C LYS A 40 -1.07 -12.73 5.15
N ILE A 41 -1.31 -14.03 5.04
CA ILE A 41 -0.52 -14.92 4.19
C ILE A 41 -1.36 -15.29 2.97
N THR A 42 -0.82 -15.04 1.78
CA THR A 42 -1.41 -15.49 0.53
C THR A 42 -0.71 -16.77 0.08
N TRP A 43 -1.49 -17.81 -0.21
CA TRP A 43 -1.02 -19.05 -0.79
C TRP A 43 -1.40 -19.09 -2.27
N LYS A 44 -0.48 -19.55 -3.10
CA LYS A 44 -0.76 -19.90 -4.49
C LYS A 44 -0.86 -21.42 -4.62
N ILE A 45 -1.88 -21.85 -5.35
CA ILE A 45 -2.15 -23.26 -5.61
C ILE A 45 -2.10 -23.43 -7.12
N ASP A 46 -1.12 -24.20 -7.60
CA ASP A 46 -0.93 -24.56 -8.99
C ASP A 46 -1.28 -26.05 -9.16
N TYR A 47 -1.84 -26.45 -10.31
CA TYR A 47 -2.08 -27.86 -10.61
C TYR A 47 -1.05 -28.37 -11.61
N VAL A 48 -0.12 -29.22 -11.17
CA VAL A 48 0.96 -29.77 -12.01
C VAL A 48 0.73 -31.27 -12.17
N GLY A 49 0.45 -31.71 -13.40
CA GLY A 49 0.13 -33.13 -13.67
C GLY A 49 -1.14 -33.61 -12.96
N GLY A 50 -2.10 -32.71 -12.72
CA GLY A 50 -3.33 -33.01 -11.98
C GLY A 50 -3.17 -33.06 -10.45
N GLN A 51 -1.95 -32.85 -9.94
CA GLN A 51 -1.68 -32.75 -8.51
C GLN A 51 -1.67 -31.30 -8.04
N GLU A 52 -2.21 -31.06 -6.86
CA GLU A 52 -2.21 -29.75 -6.21
C GLU A 52 -0.84 -29.43 -5.62
N VAL A 53 -0.23 -28.34 -6.08
CA VAL A 53 1.03 -27.79 -5.55
C VAL A 53 0.74 -26.46 -4.89
N LYS A 54 0.72 -26.47 -3.55
CA LYS A 54 0.48 -25.28 -2.72
C LYS A 54 1.80 -24.69 -2.25
N ARG A 55 1.94 -23.38 -2.39
CA ARG A 55 3.13 -22.61 -1.98
C ARG A 55 2.78 -21.25 -1.41
N LYS A 56 3.59 -20.77 -0.48
CA LYS A 56 3.42 -19.42 0.07
C LYS A 56 3.80 -18.42 -1.01
N GLU A 57 2.92 -17.48 -1.33
CA GLU A 57 3.18 -16.44 -2.35
C GLU A 57 3.69 -15.17 -1.68
N LYS A 58 3.01 -14.71 -0.63
CA LYS A 58 3.43 -13.53 0.12
C LYS A 58 2.90 -13.49 1.55
N GLU A 59 3.54 -12.67 2.37
CA GLU A 59 3.19 -12.34 3.73
C GLU A 59 3.16 -10.81 3.90
N GLU A 60 2.06 -10.31 4.44
CA GLU A 60 1.81 -8.89 4.67
C GLU A 60 1.52 -8.70 6.17
N THR A 61 2.41 -8.04 6.90
CA THR A 61 2.18 -7.63 8.29
C THR A 61 1.66 -6.20 8.31
N PHE A 62 0.66 -5.90 9.13
CA PHE A 62 -0.02 -4.61 9.17
C PHE A 62 0.22 -3.86 10.49
N THR A 63 0.23 -2.53 10.39
CA THR A 63 0.13 -1.63 11.55
C THR A 63 -1.29 -1.63 12.10
N THR A 64 -1.48 -1.07 13.29
CA THR A 64 -2.82 -0.83 13.87
C THR A 64 -3.65 0.15 13.04
N SER A 65 -3.02 1.02 12.23
CA SER A 65 -3.72 1.88 11.25
C SER A 65 -4.10 1.15 9.95
N GLY A 66 -3.70 -0.11 9.80
CA GLY A 66 -3.98 -0.96 8.63
C GLY A 66 -3.07 -0.70 7.43
N GLU A 67 -1.93 -0.01 7.64
CA GLU A 67 -0.86 0.10 6.66
C GLU A 67 0.02 -1.17 6.68
N ILE A 68 0.69 -1.50 5.58
CA ILE A 68 1.63 -2.64 5.57
C ILE A 68 2.91 -2.21 6.30
N ALA A 69 3.23 -2.84 7.42
CA ALA A 69 4.47 -2.67 8.16
C ALA A 69 5.62 -3.50 7.57
N GLU A 70 5.31 -4.68 7.02
CA GLU A 70 6.29 -5.59 6.43
C GLU A 70 5.66 -6.38 5.28
N TYR A 71 6.41 -6.52 4.19
CA TYR A 71 6.02 -7.26 3.00
C TYR A 71 7.11 -8.27 2.66
N ILE A 72 6.72 -9.53 2.51
CA ILE A 72 7.61 -10.60 2.05
C ILE A 72 6.94 -11.29 0.85
N GLU A 73 7.63 -11.39 -0.25
CA GLU A 73 7.21 -12.15 -1.43
C GLU A 73 8.18 -13.29 -1.68
N TYR A 74 7.65 -14.45 -2.05
CA TYR A 74 8.42 -15.68 -2.23
C TYR A 74 8.44 -16.11 -3.70
N GLU A 75 9.57 -16.67 -4.12
CA GLU A 75 9.72 -17.36 -5.39
C GLU A 75 9.02 -18.74 -5.36
N ASN A 76 8.95 -19.38 -6.52
CA ASN A 76 8.35 -20.71 -6.64
C ASN A 76 9.09 -21.80 -5.83
N ASP A 77 10.39 -21.62 -5.58
CA ASP A 77 11.22 -22.52 -4.78
C ASP A 77 11.16 -22.23 -3.27
N GLY A 78 10.38 -21.23 -2.87
CA GLY A 78 10.22 -20.79 -1.47
C GLY A 78 11.30 -19.83 -0.98
N SER A 79 12.27 -19.46 -1.82
CA SER A 79 13.23 -18.41 -1.49
C SER A 79 12.58 -17.03 -1.48
N THR A 80 13.16 -16.08 -0.74
CA THR A 80 12.64 -14.71 -0.66
C THR A 80 12.95 -13.94 -1.94
N LYS A 81 11.90 -13.54 -2.66
CA LYS A 81 11.97 -12.63 -3.82
C LYS A 81 12.11 -11.18 -3.40
N SER A 82 11.35 -10.78 -2.38
CA SER A 82 11.37 -9.41 -1.85
C SER A 82 11.08 -9.42 -0.36
N HIS A 83 11.78 -8.58 0.39
CA HIS A 83 11.52 -8.35 1.81
C HIS A 83 11.69 -6.87 2.13
N ILE A 84 10.58 -6.21 2.46
CA ILE A 84 10.54 -4.76 2.68
C ILE A 84 9.86 -4.46 4.00
N LYS A 85 10.49 -3.61 4.82
CA LYS A 85 9.90 -3.05 6.03
C LYS A 85 9.56 -1.58 5.82
N TYR A 86 8.39 -1.18 6.28
CA TYR A 86 7.85 0.17 6.15
C TYR A 86 7.71 0.83 7.52
N THR A 87 7.95 2.14 7.59
CA THR A 87 7.73 2.94 8.80
C THR A 87 6.93 4.17 8.44
N TYR A 88 5.92 4.49 9.25
CA TYR A 88 4.99 5.59 9.00
C TYR A 88 5.03 6.63 10.12
N SER A 89 4.65 7.87 9.80
CA SER A 89 4.41 8.92 10.79
C SER A 89 3.07 8.73 11.50
N ALA A 90 2.80 9.52 12.55
CA ALA A 90 1.51 9.53 13.23
C ALA A 90 0.35 9.95 12.30
N GLU A 91 0.65 10.69 11.23
CA GLU A 91 -0.28 11.06 10.18
C GLU A 91 -0.30 10.06 9.01
N ASP A 92 0.17 8.82 9.19
CA ASP A 92 0.23 7.78 8.15
C ASP A 92 1.04 8.17 6.88
N ASN A 93 1.99 9.11 6.99
CA ASN A 93 2.93 9.36 5.91
C ASN A 93 4.03 8.28 5.95
N LEU A 94 4.34 7.65 4.82
CA LEU A 94 5.45 6.70 4.73
C LEU A 94 6.78 7.42 4.91
N LEU A 95 7.49 7.19 6.02
CA LEU A 95 8.76 7.84 6.35
C LEU A 95 9.96 7.05 5.83
N LYS A 96 9.88 5.72 5.84
CA LYS A 96 11.03 4.87 5.54
C LYS A 96 10.65 3.53 4.94
N GLU A 97 11.44 3.08 3.98
CA GLU A 97 11.44 1.72 3.43
C GLU A 97 12.82 1.11 3.66
N VAL A 98 12.87 -0.14 4.13
CA VAL A 98 14.10 -0.91 4.27
C VAL A 98 13.95 -2.19 3.47
N THR A 99 14.70 -2.29 2.37
CA THR A 99 14.81 -3.53 1.59
C THR A 99 15.88 -4.41 2.23
N LEU A 100 15.52 -5.66 2.47
CA LEU A 100 16.40 -6.67 3.04
C LEU A 100 16.81 -7.67 1.96
N ASP A 101 18.06 -8.11 2.01
CA ASP A 101 18.55 -9.20 1.19
C ASP A 101 18.02 -10.57 1.68
N LYS A 102 18.35 -11.63 0.95
CA LYS A 102 17.97 -13.01 1.29
C LYS A 102 18.44 -13.50 2.67
N ASN A 103 19.45 -12.85 3.26
CA ASN A 103 19.98 -13.17 4.58
C ASN A 103 19.35 -12.29 5.69
N GLY A 104 18.41 -11.41 5.34
CA GLY A 104 17.80 -10.45 6.25
C GLY A 104 18.68 -9.23 6.57
N SER A 105 19.78 -9.04 5.83
CA SER A 105 20.64 -7.85 5.98
C SER A 105 20.10 -6.69 5.16
N VAL A 106 20.36 -5.45 5.60
CA VAL A 106 19.91 -4.25 4.87
C VAL A 106 20.62 -4.17 3.52
N GLU A 107 19.84 -4.19 2.45
CA GLU A 107 20.33 -3.95 1.08
C GLU A 107 20.21 -2.47 0.72
N GLN A 108 19.09 -1.85 1.07
CA GLN A 108 18.82 -0.44 0.75
C GLN A 108 17.87 0.17 1.77
N THR A 109 18.10 1.44 2.12
CA THR A 109 17.12 2.23 2.87
C THR A 109 16.67 3.42 2.01
N ILE A 110 15.37 3.68 2.00
CA ILE A 110 14.79 4.88 1.41
C ILE A 110 14.10 5.67 2.51
N GLU A 111 14.43 6.95 2.63
CA GLU A 111 13.81 7.88 3.57
C GLU A 111 13.02 8.95 2.83
N TYR A 112 11.92 9.39 3.42
CA TYR A 112 11.03 10.38 2.86
C TYR A 112 10.78 11.52 3.84
N THR A 113 10.83 12.75 3.32
CA THR A 113 10.48 13.95 4.09
C THR A 113 9.23 14.57 3.51
N TYR A 114 8.41 15.15 4.38
CA TYR A 114 7.11 15.73 4.02
C TYR A 114 6.95 17.14 4.59
N LYS A 115 6.15 17.96 3.89
CA LYS A 115 5.52 19.16 4.42
C LYS A 115 4.00 18.94 4.40
N GLY A 116 3.43 18.59 5.55
CA GLY A 116 2.05 18.10 5.64
C GLY A 116 1.91 16.75 4.94
N LYS A 117 1.03 16.66 3.93
CA LYS A 117 0.82 15.45 3.10
C LYS A 117 1.65 15.44 1.81
N LEU A 118 2.45 16.49 1.57
CA LEU A 118 3.25 16.62 0.36
C LEU A 118 4.66 16.14 0.61
N LYS A 119 5.09 15.11 -0.11
CA LYS A 119 6.45 14.60 -0.06
C LYS A 119 7.41 15.63 -0.67
N THR A 120 8.39 16.10 0.08
CA THR A 120 9.37 17.11 -0.34
C THR A 120 10.74 16.54 -0.63
N GLU A 121 11.07 15.37 -0.07
CA GLU A 121 12.35 14.69 -0.32
C GLU A 121 12.16 13.17 -0.40
N LYS A 122 12.95 12.54 -1.28
CA LYS A 122 13.27 11.11 -1.24
C LYS A 122 14.79 10.98 -1.17
N ARG A 123 15.30 10.28 -0.17
CA ARG A 123 16.72 9.98 0.00
C ARG A 123 16.93 8.48 -0.06
N THR A 124 17.87 8.02 -0.88
CA THR A 124 18.29 6.62 -0.92
C THR A 124 19.63 6.51 -0.22
N LEU A 125 19.77 5.53 0.67
CA LEU A 125 20.96 5.26 1.46
C LEU A 125 21.44 3.84 1.14
N ASN A 126 22.76 3.66 1.13
CA ASN A 126 23.37 2.34 1.04
C ASN A 126 23.18 1.55 2.36
N PRO A 127 23.59 0.27 2.43
CA PRO A 127 23.50 -0.54 3.65
C PRO A 127 24.14 0.08 4.90
N LYS A 128 25.14 0.95 4.73
CA LYS A 128 25.85 1.62 5.84
C LYS A 128 25.16 2.91 6.30
N GLY A 129 23.99 3.25 5.74
CA GLY A 129 23.27 4.48 6.04
C GLY A 129 23.91 5.73 5.42
N ILE A 130 24.75 5.56 4.39
CA ILE A 130 25.35 6.69 3.67
C ILE A 130 24.42 7.06 2.51
N PRO A 131 24.00 8.33 2.37
CA PRO A 131 23.18 8.78 1.25
C PRO A 131 23.89 8.57 -0.09
N ILE A 132 23.23 7.90 -1.02
CA ILE A 132 23.72 7.66 -2.40
C ILE A 132 22.91 8.41 -3.45
N SER A 133 21.68 8.80 -3.14
CA SER A 133 20.85 9.62 -4.02
C SER A 133 19.86 10.44 -3.22
N LYS A 134 19.53 11.63 -3.74
CA LYS A 134 18.51 12.51 -3.19
C LYS A 134 17.69 13.11 -4.32
N LYS A 135 16.37 13.12 -4.15
CA LYS A 135 15.40 13.73 -5.06
C LYS A 135 14.55 14.72 -4.27
N LEU A 136 14.50 15.96 -4.75
CA LEU A 136 13.70 17.04 -4.17
C LEU A 136 12.44 17.26 -5.00
N TYR A 137 11.35 17.61 -4.32
CA TYR A 137 10.07 17.91 -4.92
C TYR A 137 9.63 19.32 -4.50
N GLU A 138 9.44 20.18 -5.50
CA GLU A 138 8.97 21.54 -5.31
C GLU A 138 7.57 21.70 -5.88
N TYR A 139 6.71 22.40 -5.14
CA TYR A 139 5.31 22.57 -5.49
C TYR A 139 4.98 24.06 -5.64
N LYS A 140 4.31 24.39 -6.75
CA LYS A 140 3.66 25.68 -6.96
C LYS A 140 2.16 25.47 -6.86
N PHE A 141 1.50 26.26 -6.03
CA PHE A 141 0.06 26.19 -5.82
C PHE A 141 -0.62 27.27 -6.65
N PHE A 142 -1.80 26.96 -7.19
CA PHE A 142 -2.71 27.97 -7.69
C PHE A 142 -3.09 28.86 -6.50
N LYS A 143 -2.86 30.18 -6.64
CA LYS A 143 -3.29 31.17 -5.65
C LYS A 143 -4.81 31.32 -5.69
#